data_AF-A0A4Y9FC80-F1
#
_entry.id   AF-A0A4Y9FC80-F1
#
_cell.length_a   1.000
_cell.length_b   1.000
_cell.length_c   1.000
_cell.angle_alpha   90.00
_cell.angle_beta   90.00
_cell.angle_gamma   90.00
#
_symmetry.space_group_name_H-M   'P 1'
#
loop_
_entity.id
_entity.type
_entity.pdbx_description
1 polymer ?
#
loop_
_entity_poly.entity_id
_entity_poly.type
_entity_poly.pdbx_seq_one_letter_code
_entity_poly.pdbx_strand_id
1 'polypeptide(L)'
;MDPVRLLLDLSPLAGEGVRGEFVAAHLPRARRDGLGNVWAGEGPVLLLAHLDTVLPPKPPRRVGERLYGPGVGDNSSGVAVLLSLPEMPGVVRGFTVGEEGLGNLKGARALVETLAPEVVVAVDGYLPGVVDRALGSVRFRITFLGRGGHAWGDRGTPNPVFALAEGLSRLHTLFKEVGGEASLNASGLRGGEAVNAIPKEASALLEIRALEEGALHTLYHKAQEVLEEAARFHGVGVSLEVLGRRPAGSTATPRLLQAAEVALAKIGERPQFQPGSTDASAAIERGIPALALGVYRGGGAHTPEEWVLPQSLWEGREVLLAFLKALGVG
;
A
#
# COMPACT_ATOMS: atom_id res chain seq x y z
N MET A 1 -21.44 -5.82 15.07
CA MET A 1 -21.09 -4.57 15.77
C MET A 1 -21.46 -3.37 14.89
N ASP A 2 -21.53 -2.16 15.44
CA ASP A 2 -21.73 -0.93 14.65
C ASP A 2 -20.39 -0.48 14.04
N PRO A 3 -20.24 -0.45 12.70
CA PRO A 3 -18.98 -0.05 12.06
C PRO A 3 -18.60 1.41 12.31
N VAL A 4 -19.55 2.33 12.49
CA VAL A 4 -19.21 3.73 12.77
C VAL A 4 -18.69 3.91 14.19
N ARG A 5 -19.24 3.15 15.15
CA ARG A 5 -18.70 3.14 16.51
C ARG A 5 -17.27 2.59 16.53
N LEU A 6 -17.04 1.46 15.85
CA LEU A 6 -15.71 0.87 15.70
C LEU A 6 -14.73 1.85 15.06
N LEU A 7 -15.13 2.56 14.01
CA LEU A 7 -14.32 3.57 13.35
C LEU A 7 -13.91 4.69 14.33
N LEU A 8 -14.87 5.25 15.09
CA LEU A 8 -14.59 6.34 16.02
C LEU A 8 -13.64 5.94 17.14
N ASP A 9 -13.74 4.70 17.63
CA ASP A 9 -12.87 4.17 18.68
C ASP A 9 -11.48 3.80 18.14
N LEU A 10 -11.37 3.33 16.88
CA LEU A 10 -10.13 2.89 16.24
C LEU A 10 -9.31 4.06 15.65
N SER A 11 -9.96 5.01 14.98
CA SER A 11 -9.29 6.07 14.19
C SER A 11 -8.25 6.89 14.98
N PRO A 12 -8.41 7.17 16.29
CA PRO A 12 -7.39 7.88 17.07
C PRO A 12 -6.16 7.05 17.44
N LEU A 13 -6.22 5.72 17.33
CA LEU A 13 -5.18 4.81 17.81
C LEU A 13 -3.99 4.79 16.86
N ALA A 14 -2.82 5.12 17.38
CA ALA A 14 -1.56 5.13 16.64
C ALA A 14 -0.75 3.84 16.85
N GLY A 15 -0.19 3.33 15.76
CA GLY A 15 0.69 2.17 15.78
C GLY A 15 -0.04 0.84 15.63
N GLU A 16 0.60 -0.06 14.89
CA GLU A 16 0.06 -1.37 14.51
C GLU A 16 -0.27 -2.24 15.74
N GLY A 17 0.59 -2.22 16.76
CA GLY A 17 0.40 -3.02 17.98
C GLY A 17 -0.87 -2.63 18.75
N VAL A 18 -1.08 -1.34 19.00
CA VAL A 18 -2.26 -0.83 19.72
C VAL A 18 -3.54 -1.09 18.91
N ARG A 19 -3.48 -0.90 17.59
CA ARG A 19 -4.61 -1.20 16.70
C ARG A 19 -4.92 -2.70 16.65
N GLY A 20 -3.89 -3.56 16.68
CA GLY A 20 -4.03 -5.01 16.79
C GLY A 20 -4.61 -5.47 18.15
N GLU A 21 -4.31 -4.75 19.24
CA GLU A 21 -4.97 -4.90 20.54
C GLU A 21 -6.45 -4.57 20.50
N PHE A 22 -6.78 -3.43 19.91
CA PHE A 22 -8.17 -3.07 19.68
C PHE A 22 -8.90 -4.15 18.86
N VAL A 23 -8.33 -4.59 17.74
CA VAL A 23 -8.94 -5.62 16.88
C VAL A 23 -9.15 -6.93 17.65
N ALA A 24 -8.13 -7.44 18.35
CA ALA A 24 -8.24 -8.72 19.06
C ALA A 24 -9.29 -8.69 20.18
N ALA A 25 -9.47 -7.54 20.83
CA ALA A 25 -10.52 -7.37 21.85
C ALA A 25 -11.94 -7.42 21.27
N HIS A 26 -12.10 -7.08 19.98
CA HIS A 26 -13.39 -7.04 19.27
C HIS A 26 -13.59 -8.22 18.30
N LEU A 27 -12.60 -9.11 18.17
CA LEU A 27 -12.62 -10.24 17.25
C LEU A 27 -12.64 -11.57 18.05
N PRO A 28 -13.80 -12.23 18.19
CA PRO A 28 -13.89 -13.50 18.89
C PRO A 28 -12.91 -14.54 18.32
N ARG A 29 -12.23 -15.28 19.20
CA ARG A 29 -11.24 -16.32 18.83
C ARG A 29 -10.08 -15.79 17.98
N ALA A 30 -9.72 -14.52 18.17
CA ALA A 30 -8.56 -13.92 17.54
C ALA A 30 -7.28 -14.73 17.81
N ARG A 31 -6.52 -14.95 16.75
CA ARG A 31 -5.15 -15.46 16.75
C ARG A 31 -4.21 -14.33 16.34
N ARG A 32 -2.94 -14.45 16.72
CA ARG A 32 -1.88 -13.51 16.38
C ARG A 32 -0.62 -14.25 15.98
N ASP A 33 0.17 -13.62 15.13
CA ASP A 33 1.49 -14.09 14.76
C ASP A 33 2.59 -13.20 15.38
N GLY A 34 3.85 -13.51 15.08
CA GLY A 34 4.99 -12.74 15.57
C GLY A 34 5.19 -11.39 14.85
N LEU A 35 4.48 -11.12 13.75
CA LEU A 35 4.58 -9.86 13.02
C LEU A 35 3.61 -8.81 13.55
N GLY A 36 2.54 -9.24 14.21
CA GLY A 36 1.47 -8.38 14.72
C GLY A 36 0.17 -8.48 13.92
N ASN A 37 0.08 -9.41 12.96
CA ASN A 37 -1.19 -9.69 12.29
C ASN A 37 -2.18 -10.27 13.30
N VAL A 38 -3.47 -9.97 13.11
CA VAL A 38 -4.56 -10.54 13.91
C VAL A 38 -5.56 -11.18 12.96
N TRP A 39 -6.03 -12.39 13.24
CA TRP A 39 -7.06 -13.02 12.41
C TRP A 39 -7.98 -13.95 13.19
N ALA A 40 -9.16 -14.24 12.62
CA ALA A 40 -10.08 -15.25 13.14
C ALA A 40 -10.95 -15.83 12.02
N GLY A 41 -11.51 -17.00 12.28
CA GLY A 41 -12.29 -17.78 11.31
C GLY A 41 -11.47 -18.85 10.63
N GLU A 42 -12.14 -19.67 9.83
CA GLU A 42 -11.57 -20.81 9.09
C GLU A 42 -12.32 -20.93 7.76
N GLY A 43 -11.58 -21.24 6.68
CA GLY A 43 -12.17 -21.44 5.36
C GLY A 43 -11.33 -20.92 4.20
N PRO A 44 -11.83 -21.09 2.96
CA PRO A 44 -11.08 -20.81 1.75
C PRO A 44 -11.00 -19.32 1.39
N VAL A 45 -11.86 -18.45 1.94
CA VAL A 45 -11.85 -17.01 1.65
C VAL A 45 -11.17 -16.23 2.76
N LEU A 46 -10.13 -15.49 2.42
CA LEU A 46 -9.44 -14.58 3.33
C LEU A 46 -9.78 -13.12 3.00
N LEU A 47 -10.41 -12.43 3.94
CA LEU A 47 -10.64 -10.99 3.90
C LEU A 47 -9.53 -10.27 4.66
N LEU A 48 -8.94 -9.23 4.08
CA LEU A 48 -7.81 -8.50 4.67
C LEU A 48 -8.12 -7.00 4.81
N ALA A 49 -7.76 -6.39 5.94
CA ALA A 49 -7.70 -4.94 6.10
C ALA A 49 -6.45 -4.57 6.91
N HIS A 50 -5.65 -3.61 6.44
CA HIS A 50 -4.39 -3.27 7.09
C HIS A 50 -4.55 -2.30 8.26
N LEU A 51 -3.65 -2.44 9.22
CA LEU A 51 -3.65 -1.70 10.49
C LEU A 51 -2.73 -0.49 10.46
N ASP A 52 -1.71 -0.47 9.62
CA ASP A 52 -0.85 0.69 9.48
C ASP A 52 -1.50 1.84 8.72
N THR A 53 -0.94 3.03 8.94
CA THR A 53 -1.38 4.29 8.34
C THR A 53 -0.14 5.06 7.89
N VAL A 54 -0.20 5.74 6.74
CA VAL A 54 0.92 6.56 6.22
C VAL A 54 1.24 7.74 7.13
N LEU A 55 0.21 8.48 7.53
CA LEU A 55 0.33 9.60 8.45
C LEU A 55 -0.06 9.17 9.86
N PRO A 56 0.58 9.71 10.92
CA PRO A 56 0.16 9.44 12.28
C PRO A 56 -1.33 9.79 12.47
N PRO A 57 -2.15 8.85 12.95
CA PRO A 57 -3.58 9.08 13.11
C PRO A 57 -3.84 10.13 14.18
N LYS A 58 -4.98 10.81 14.06
CA LYS A 58 -5.46 11.82 15.00
C LYS A 58 -6.93 11.59 15.31
N PRO A 59 -7.43 12.04 16.48
CA PRO A 59 -8.86 12.03 16.75
C PRO A 59 -9.63 12.69 15.59
N PRO A 60 -10.61 11.99 14.97
CA PRO A 60 -11.28 12.52 13.81
C PRO A 60 -12.15 13.72 14.18
N ARG A 61 -12.13 14.74 13.33
CA ARG A 61 -12.95 15.95 13.47
C ARG A 61 -14.20 15.84 12.62
N ARG A 62 -15.38 16.02 13.22
CA ARG A 62 -16.64 16.06 12.49
C ARG A 62 -16.89 17.44 11.87
N VAL A 63 -17.23 17.46 10.59
CA VAL A 63 -17.67 18.66 9.85
C VAL A 63 -18.87 18.29 9.01
N GLY A 64 -20.05 18.77 9.42
CA GLY A 64 -21.31 18.30 8.85
C GLY A 64 -21.45 16.79 9.02
N GLU A 65 -21.66 16.09 7.91
CA GLU A 65 -21.80 14.63 7.89
C GLU A 65 -20.47 13.88 7.82
N ARG A 66 -19.39 14.57 7.47
CA ARG A 66 -18.07 13.96 7.25
C ARG A 66 -17.23 13.92 8.52
N LEU A 67 -16.37 12.90 8.62
CA LEU A 67 -15.26 12.85 9.56
C LEU A 67 -13.96 13.09 8.81
N TYR A 68 -13.12 13.96 9.35
CA TYR A 68 -11.81 14.32 8.82
C TYR A 68 -10.70 13.85 9.75
N GLY A 69 -9.64 13.26 9.21
CA GLY A 69 -8.45 12.92 9.95
C GLY A 69 -7.57 11.93 9.20
N PRO A 70 -6.24 12.01 9.34
CA PRO A 70 -5.32 11.08 8.70
C PRO A 70 -5.64 9.63 9.11
N GLY A 71 -5.78 8.77 8.12
CA GLY A 71 -6.06 7.35 8.29
C GLY A 71 -7.50 7.01 8.70
N VAL A 72 -8.43 7.98 8.70
CA VAL A 72 -9.85 7.75 9.05
C VAL A 72 -10.54 6.88 7.99
N GLY A 73 -10.19 7.06 6.72
CA GLY A 73 -10.61 6.20 5.63
C GLY A 73 -9.66 5.01 5.52
N ASP A 74 -8.46 5.29 5.00
CA ASP A 74 -7.39 4.37 4.65
C ASP A 74 -6.48 4.05 5.87
N ASN A 75 -6.62 2.90 6.52
CA ASN A 75 -7.66 1.89 6.32
C ASN A 75 -8.49 1.60 7.57
N SER A 76 -8.65 2.60 8.46
CA SER A 76 -9.51 2.46 9.65
C SER A 76 -10.97 2.15 9.28
N SER A 77 -11.45 2.63 8.14
CA SER A 77 -12.81 2.32 7.67
C SER A 77 -12.94 0.87 7.20
N GLY A 78 -11.95 0.33 6.47
CA GLY A 78 -11.95 -1.07 6.08
C GLY A 78 -11.84 -2.01 7.28
N VAL A 79 -10.98 -1.68 8.25
CA VAL A 79 -10.88 -2.43 9.52
C VAL A 79 -12.21 -2.43 10.27
N ALA A 80 -12.87 -1.27 10.39
CA ALA A 80 -14.14 -1.15 11.08
C ALA A 80 -15.27 -1.92 10.39
N VAL A 81 -15.35 -1.87 9.05
CA VAL A 81 -16.32 -2.65 8.28
C VAL A 81 -16.07 -4.14 8.42
N LEU A 82 -14.82 -4.59 8.28
CA LEU A 82 -14.45 -6.00 8.38
C LEU A 82 -14.72 -6.58 9.77
N LEU A 83 -14.39 -5.83 10.84
CA LEU A 83 -14.73 -6.20 12.22
C LEU A 83 -16.24 -6.29 12.44
N SER A 84 -17.03 -5.44 11.78
CA SER A 84 -18.48 -5.38 11.99
C SER A 84 -19.25 -6.59 11.47
N LEU A 85 -18.64 -7.39 10.59
CA LEU A 85 -19.23 -8.61 10.01
C LEU A 85 -19.56 -9.64 11.11
N PRO A 86 -20.64 -10.43 10.94
CA PRO A 86 -20.86 -11.61 11.76
C PRO A 86 -19.76 -12.65 11.53
N GLU A 87 -19.66 -13.63 12.43
CA GLU A 87 -18.89 -14.84 12.12
C GLU A 87 -19.59 -15.62 11.00
N MET A 88 -18.84 -16.00 9.97
CA MET A 88 -19.37 -16.70 8.80
C MET A 88 -18.50 -17.93 8.51
N PRO A 89 -19.09 -19.13 8.36
CA PRO A 89 -18.36 -20.30 7.92
C PRO A 89 -17.68 -20.08 6.56
N GLY A 90 -16.47 -20.59 6.39
CA GLY A 90 -15.75 -20.47 5.12
C GLY A 90 -14.99 -19.14 4.94
N VAL A 91 -15.03 -18.25 5.93
CA VAL A 91 -14.38 -16.93 5.88
C VAL A 91 -13.38 -16.77 7.02
N VAL A 92 -12.15 -16.39 6.67
CA VAL A 92 -11.15 -15.87 7.59
C VAL A 92 -11.12 -14.35 7.45
N ARG A 93 -11.15 -13.65 8.59
CA ARG A 93 -10.95 -12.19 8.66
C ARG A 93 -9.57 -11.93 9.22
N GLY A 94 -8.69 -11.36 8.40
CA GLY A 94 -7.33 -11.00 8.74
C GLY A 94 -7.15 -9.48 8.80
N PHE A 95 -6.32 -9.06 9.74
CA PHE A 95 -5.95 -7.67 9.96
C PHE A 95 -4.43 -7.60 9.94
N THR A 96 -3.90 -6.92 8.94
CA THR A 96 -2.51 -7.04 8.51
C THR A 96 -1.67 -5.87 8.98
N VAL A 97 -0.35 -6.09 9.04
CA VAL A 97 0.65 -5.07 9.34
C VAL A 97 1.56 -4.83 8.14
N GLY A 98 2.08 -3.62 8.00
CA GLY A 98 3.06 -3.20 7.00
C GLY A 98 2.57 -3.40 5.59
N GLU A 99 1.34 -2.98 5.30
CA GLU A 99 0.97 -2.67 3.92
C GLU A 99 1.89 -1.54 3.47
N GLU A 100 1.78 -0.39 4.14
CA GLU A 100 2.19 0.94 3.69
C GLU A 100 3.70 1.19 3.78
N GLY A 101 4.14 2.26 3.12
CA GLY A 101 5.52 2.73 3.19
C GLY A 101 6.56 1.67 2.77
N LEU A 102 7.48 1.30 3.67
CA LEU A 102 8.46 0.23 3.42
C LEU A 102 7.99 -1.15 3.94
N GLY A 103 6.76 -1.25 4.43
CA GLY A 103 6.19 -2.50 4.94
C GLY A 103 6.10 -3.61 3.90
N ASN A 104 5.88 -3.23 2.63
CA ASN A 104 5.96 -4.14 1.49
C ASN A 104 5.07 -5.40 1.67
N LEU A 105 3.84 -5.20 2.11
CA LEU A 105 2.83 -6.26 2.28
C LEU A 105 3.26 -7.36 3.26
N LYS A 106 4.17 -7.08 4.20
CA LYS A 106 4.76 -8.10 5.09
C LYS A 106 3.69 -8.94 5.80
N GLY A 107 2.63 -8.27 6.28
CA GLY A 107 1.54 -8.91 7.01
C GLY A 107 0.68 -9.79 6.12
N ALA A 108 0.20 -9.25 4.99
CA ALA A 108 -0.60 -10.00 4.04
C ALA A 108 0.16 -11.20 3.46
N ARG A 109 1.44 -11.05 3.11
CA ARG A 109 2.28 -12.17 2.65
C ARG A 109 2.34 -13.30 3.67
N ALA A 110 2.55 -12.97 4.94
CA ALA A 110 2.60 -13.97 6.00
C ALA A 110 1.26 -14.67 6.21
N LEU A 111 0.14 -13.93 6.18
CA LEU A 111 -1.20 -14.54 6.30
C LEU A 111 -1.56 -15.41 5.10
N VAL A 112 -1.29 -14.96 3.88
CA VAL A 112 -1.53 -15.75 2.66
C VAL A 112 -0.69 -17.03 2.68
N GLU A 113 0.57 -16.96 3.13
CA GLU A 113 1.41 -18.14 3.28
C GLU A 113 0.90 -19.12 4.33
N THR A 114 0.56 -18.61 5.50
CA THR A 114 0.17 -19.43 6.66
C THR A 114 -1.19 -20.08 6.47
N LEU A 115 -2.12 -19.35 5.86
CA LEU A 115 -3.52 -19.78 5.76
C LEU A 115 -3.84 -20.46 4.43
N ALA A 116 -2.99 -20.28 3.40
CA ALA A 116 -3.15 -20.85 2.06
C ALA A 116 -4.60 -20.72 1.51
N PRO A 117 -5.17 -19.50 1.44
CA PRO A 117 -6.55 -19.30 1.00
C PRO A 117 -6.70 -19.61 -0.49
N GLU A 118 -7.92 -19.97 -0.90
CA GLU A 118 -8.29 -20.12 -2.32
C GLU A 118 -8.67 -18.79 -2.96
N VAL A 119 -9.14 -17.82 -2.16
CA VAL A 119 -9.54 -16.48 -2.60
C VAL A 119 -9.11 -15.45 -1.54
N VAL A 120 -8.57 -14.32 -2.01
CA VAL A 120 -8.25 -13.18 -1.13
C VAL A 120 -9.01 -11.93 -1.57
N VAL A 121 -9.59 -11.22 -0.61
CA VAL A 121 -10.26 -9.94 -0.83
C VAL A 121 -9.70 -8.92 0.14
N ALA A 122 -8.98 -7.92 -0.37
CA ALA A 122 -8.64 -6.76 0.43
C ALA A 122 -9.87 -5.86 0.60
N VAL A 123 -10.16 -5.47 1.82
CA VAL A 123 -11.21 -4.53 2.19
C VAL A 123 -10.53 -3.16 2.29
N ASP A 124 -10.45 -2.49 1.14
CA ASP A 124 -9.59 -1.34 0.94
C ASP A 124 -10.11 -0.49 -0.24
N GLY A 125 -10.07 0.82 -0.07
CA GLY A 125 -10.50 1.81 -1.05
C GLY A 125 -11.94 2.30 -0.91
N TYR A 126 -12.32 3.17 -1.84
CA TYR A 126 -13.61 3.85 -1.83
C TYR A 126 -14.69 3.08 -2.59
N LEU A 127 -15.95 3.14 -2.16
CA LEU A 127 -17.10 2.74 -2.96
C LEU A 127 -17.31 3.71 -4.15
N PRO A 128 -17.68 3.22 -5.35
CA PRO A 128 -17.87 1.81 -5.75
C PRO A 128 -16.63 1.20 -6.43
N GLY A 129 -15.42 1.61 -6.02
CA GLY A 129 -14.15 1.17 -6.58
C GLY A 129 -13.82 -0.29 -6.28
N VAL A 130 -13.25 -0.95 -7.28
CA VAL A 130 -12.75 -2.33 -7.20
C VAL A 130 -11.35 -2.36 -7.78
N VAL A 131 -10.37 -2.80 -7.00
CA VAL A 131 -9.01 -3.05 -7.51
C VAL A 131 -8.95 -4.46 -8.07
N ASP A 132 -9.10 -4.59 -9.38
CA ASP A 132 -9.07 -5.88 -10.10
C ASP A 132 -7.66 -6.30 -10.52
N ARG A 133 -6.69 -5.41 -10.41
CA ARG A 133 -5.29 -5.66 -10.82
C ARG A 133 -4.31 -4.88 -9.95
N ALA A 134 -3.20 -5.54 -9.63
CA ALA A 134 -2.11 -4.96 -8.89
C ALA A 134 -1.35 -3.93 -9.74
N LEU A 135 -1.20 -2.73 -9.21
CA LEU A 135 -0.19 -1.77 -9.64
C LEU A 135 1.13 -2.18 -8.96
N GLY A 136 2.01 -2.79 -9.73
CA GLY A 136 3.29 -3.28 -9.23
C GLY A 136 4.24 -2.15 -8.90
N SER A 137 5.19 -2.44 -8.02
CA SER A 137 6.21 -1.48 -7.63
C SER A 137 7.56 -2.10 -7.31
N VAL A 138 8.63 -1.36 -7.60
CA VAL A 138 9.97 -1.61 -7.08
C VAL A 138 10.40 -0.38 -6.30
N ARG A 139 10.67 -0.57 -5.01
CA ARG A 139 11.18 0.44 -4.09
C ARG A 139 12.64 0.15 -3.83
N PHE A 140 13.51 1.14 -3.98
CA PHE A 140 14.94 0.96 -3.79
C PHE A 140 15.63 2.24 -3.32
N ARG A 141 16.75 2.08 -2.63
CA ARG A 141 17.63 3.17 -2.25
C ARG A 141 18.80 3.21 -3.21
N ILE A 142 19.08 4.39 -3.75
CA ILE A 142 20.32 4.69 -4.45
C ILE A 142 21.24 5.46 -3.51
N THR A 143 22.51 5.08 -3.45
CA THR A 143 23.55 5.81 -2.69
C THR A 143 24.79 6.01 -3.56
N PHE A 144 25.12 7.26 -3.85
CA PHE A 144 26.38 7.65 -4.49
C PHE A 144 27.44 7.90 -3.43
N LEU A 145 28.66 7.42 -3.68
CA LEU A 145 29.76 7.36 -2.71
C LEU A 145 30.98 8.11 -3.23
N GLY A 146 31.40 9.15 -2.50
CA GLY A 146 32.60 9.93 -2.75
C GLY A 146 33.60 9.84 -1.59
N ARG A 147 34.74 10.52 -1.74
CA ARG A 147 35.77 10.56 -0.70
C ARG A 147 35.47 11.59 0.41
N GLY A 148 34.62 12.56 0.10
CA GLY A 148 34.43 13.78 0.88
C GLY A 148 35.67 14.67 0.89
N GLY A 149 35.61 15.80 1.61
CA GLY A 149 36.74 16.72 1.72
C GLY A 149 36.34 18.14 2.10
N HIS A 150 37.32 19.03 2.19
CA HIS A 150 37.10 20.46 2.35
C HIS A 150 36.80 21.10 0.99
N ALA A 151 35.72 21.88 0.86
CA ALA A 151 35.26 22.41 -0.43
C ALA A 151 36.33 23.20 -1.21
N TRP A 152 37.14 24.01 -0.51
CA TRP A 152 38.25 24.75 -1.12
C TRP A 152 39.54 23.94 -1.30
N GLY A 153 40.00 23.25 -0.25
CA GLY A 153 41.28 22.53 -0.24
C GLY A 153 41.29 21.32 -1.15
N ASP A 154 40.17 20.60 -1.22
CA ASP A 154 40.00 19.38 -2.01
C ASP A 154 39.16 19.62 -3.28
N ARG A 155 39.15 20.86 -3.78
CA ARG A 155 38.45 21.24 -5.02
C ARG A 155 38.85 20.32 -6.18
N GLY A 156 37.86 19.87 -6.94
CA GLY A 156 38.04 18.87 -8.01
C GLY A 156 37.81 17.42 -7.55
N THR A 157 37.69 17.16 -6.25
CA THR A 157 37.21 15.86 -5.76
C THR A 157 35.77 15.63 -6.21
N PRO A 158 35.45 14.45 -6.77
CA PRO A 158 34.08 14.05 -7.09
C PRO A 158 33.11 14.27 -5.93
N ASN A 159 32.02 14.99 -6.21
CA ASN A 159 30.97 15.25 -5.23
C ASN A 159 29.73 14.38 -5.56
N PRO A 160 29.35 13.46 -4.66
CA PRO A 160 28.24 12.51 -4.90
C PRO A 160 26.88 13.20 -5.03
N VAL A 161 26.71 14.43 -4.53
CA VAL A 161 25.45 15.20 -4.70
C VAL A 161 25.21 15.54 -6.16
N PHE A 162 26.25 15.88 -6.93
CA PHE A 162 26.08 16.16 -8.35
C PHE A 162 25.74 14.88 -9.14
N ALA A 163 26.31 13.74 -8.77
CA ALA A 163 25.95 12.46 -9.36
C ALA A 163 24.49 12.08 -9.07
N LEU A 164 24.01 12.32 -7.84
CA LEU A 164 22.61 12.13 -7.50
C LEU A 164 21.69 13.06 -8.31
N ALA A 165 22.02 14.35 -8.40
CA ALA A 165 21.22 15.31 -9.15
C ALA A 165 21.13 14.95 -10.65
N GLU A 166 22.26 14.60 -11.27
CA GLU A 166 22.33 14.17 -12.66
C GLU A 166 21.52 12.87 -12.88
N GLY A 167 21.72 11.87 -12.02
CA GLY A 167 20.99 10.61 -12.08
C GLY A 167 19.48 10.79 -11.97
N LEU A 168 19.01 11.58 -11.01
CA LEU A 168 17.57 11.89 -10.85
C LEU A 168 17.01 12.65 -12.06
N SER A 169 17.78 13.60 -12.62
CA SER A 169 17.37 14.34 -13.83
C SER A 169 17.22 13.43 -15.06
N ARG A 170 18.16 12.50 -15.25
CA ARG A 170 18.10 11.51 -16.33
C ARG A 170 16.94 10.54 -16.15
N LEU A 171 16.72 10.05 -14.93
CA LEU A 171 15.57 9.20 -14.63
C LEU A 171 14.24 9.92 -14.89
N HIS A 172 14.13 11.19 -14.50
CA HIS A 172 12.93 11.98 -14.79
C HIS A 172 12.68 12.12 -16.30
N THR A 173 13.74 12.33 -17.08
CA THR A 173 13.65 12.35 -18.55
C THR A 173 13.20 10.99 -19.11
N LEU A 174 13.81 9.89 -18.68
CA LEU A 174 13.42 8.53 -19.07
C LEU A 174 11.92 8.28 -18.83
N PHE A 175 11.40 8.63 -17.65
CA PHE A 175 9.98 8.41 -17.33
C PHE A 175 9.03 9.36 -18.04
N LYS A 176 9.48 10.57 -18.42
CA LYS A 176 8.71 11.44 -19.32
C LYS A 176 8.54 10.82 -20.71
N GLU A 177 9.56 10.14 -21.21
CA GLU A 177 9.52 9.46 -22.52
C GLU A 177 8.64 8.21 -22.49
N VAL A 178 8.65 7.46 -21.39
CA VAL A 178 7.76 6.31 -21.17
C VAL A 178 6.28 6.73 -21.10
N GLY A 179 5.99 7.92 -20.57
CA GLY A 179 4.64 8.45 -20.47
C GLY A 179 3.82 7.79 -19.37
N GLY A 180 2.49 7.81 -19.50
CA GLY A 180 1.54 7.41 -18.44
C GLY A 180 1.47 5.91 -18.15
N GLU A 181 2.26 5.07 -18.82
CA GLU A 181 2.28 3.61 -18.63
C GLU A 181 3.04 3.18 -17.36
N ALA A 182 3.90 4.06 -16.84
CA ALA A 182 4.65 3.84 -15.62
C ALA A 182 4.88 5.17 -14.88
N SER A 183 5.25 5.10 -13.61
CA SER A 183 5.61 6.28 -12.82
C SER A 183 6.89 6.07 -12.04
N LEU A 184 7.57 7.19 -11.80
CA LEU A 184 8.73 7.29 -10.94
C LEU A 184 8.44 8.32 -9.84
N ASN A 185 8.72 7.96 -8.60
CA ASN A 185 8.76 8.87 -7.48
C ASN A 185 10.16 8.88 -6.86
N ALA A 186 10.66 10.06 -6.50
CA ALA A 186 11.93 10.25 -5.80
C ALA A 186 11.70 11.05 -4.52
N SER A 187 12.16 10.54 -3.39
CA SER A 187 11.95 11.13 -2.08
C SER A 187 13.13 10.84 -1.14
N GLY A 188 13.10 11.41 0.07
CA GLY A 188 14.12 11.12 1.08
C GLY A 188 15.56 11.48 0.66
N LEU A 189 15.71 12.54 -0.15
CA LEU A 189 17.00 13.01 -0.63
C LEU A 189 17.89 13.43 0.55
N ARG A 190 19.13 12.94 0.56
CA ARG A 190 20.17 13.30 1.54
C ARG A 190 21.48 13.55 0.82
N GLY A 191 22.28 14.51 1.31
CA GLY A 191 23.56 14.84 0.68
C GLY A 191 24.32 15.97 1.38
N GLY A 192 25.05 15.63 2.45
CA GLY A 192 25.84 16.59 3.22
C GLY A 192 25.03 17.57 4.06
N GLU A 193 25.70 18.17 5.05
CA GLU A 193 25.09 19.15 5.96
C GLU A 193 25.86 20.48 6.01
N ALA A 194 27.19 20.45 5.81
CA ALA A 194 28.06 21.61 5.91
C ALA A 194 28.38 22.22 4.54
N VAL A 195 28.17 23.53 4.40
CA VAL A 195 28.39 24.27 3.13
C VAL A 195 29.86 24.24 2.65
N ASN A 196 30.81 24.12 3.58
CA ASN A 196 32.24 24.11 3.30
C ASN A 196 32.84 22.70 3.21
N ALA A 197 32.02 21.66 3.12
CA ALA A 197 32.46 20.28 3.01
C ALA A 197 31.87 19.58 1.77
N ILE A 198 32.70 18.81 1.08
CA ILE A 198 32.26 17.85 0.08
C ILE A 198 31.74 16.61 0.83
N PRO A 199 30.49 16.17 0.58
CA PRO A 199 29.94 15.01 1.27
C PRO A 199 30.60 13.70 0.81
N LYS A 200 30.62 12.72 1.71
CA LYS A 200 31.04 11.35 1.40
C LYS A 200 29.96 10.54 0.70
N GLU A 201 28.70 10.93 0.87
CA GLU A 201 27.57 10.22 0.29
C GLU A 201 26.43 11.16 -0.07
N ALA A 202 25.64 10.75 -1.04
CA ALA A 202 24.33 11.32 -1.35
C ALA A 202 23.38 10.20 -1.74
N SER A 203 22.14 10.23 -1.25
CA SER A 203 21.18 9.13 -1.43
C SER A 203 19.77 9.62 -1.72
N ALA A 204 18.96 8.77 -2.34
CA ALA A 204 17.51 8.96 -2.48
C ALA A 204 16.76 7.63 -2.36
N LEU A 205 15.48 7.72 -1.96
CA LEU A 205 14.51 6.63 -2.07
C LEU A 205 13.76 6.80 -3.39
N LEU A 206 13.73 5.72 -4.18
CA LEU A 206 13.08 5.66 -5.48
C LEU A 206 11.97 4.61 -5.46
N GLU A 207 10.84 4.94 -6.09
CA GLU A 207 9.76 3.99 -6.36
C GLU A 207 9.43 4.06 -7.85
N ILE A 208 9.48 2.92 -8.51
CA ILE A 208 8.97 2.75 -9.88
C ILE A 208 7.67 1.96 -9.78
N ARG A 209 6.64 2.38 -10.52
CA ARG A 209 5.38 1.63 -10.64
C ARG A 209 5.03 1.36 -12.10
N ALA A 210 4.44 0.21 -12.37
CA ALA A 210 3.91 -0.15 -13.69
C ALA A 210 2.79 -1.19 -13.55
N LEU A 211 1.94 -1.31 -14.57
CA LEU A 211 0.82 -2.26 -14.61
C LEU A 211 1.21 -3.67 -15.04
N GLU A 212 2.35 -3.80 -15.71
CA GLU A 212 2.85 -5.07 -16.26
C GLU A 212 4.22 -5.42 -15.67
N GLU A 213 4.39 -6.67 -15.25
CA GLU A 213 5.62 -7.12 -14.58
C GLU A 213 6.85 -6.99 -15.50
N GLY A 214 6.69 -7.29 -16.79
CA GLY A 214 7.76 -7.14 -17.78
C GLY A 214 8.20 -5.69 -17.98
N ALA A 215 7.26 -4.74 -17.94
CA ALA A 215 7.55 -3.31 -18.01
C ALA A 215 8.27 -2.85 -16.73
N LEU A 216 7.78 -3.28 -15.56
CA LEU A 216 8.40 -2.96 -14.27
C LEU A 216 9.85 -3.44 -14.19
N HIS A 217 10.11 -4.68 -14.59
CA HIS A 217 11.45 -5.26 -14.66
C HIS A 217 12.36 -4.47 -15.62
N THR A 218 11.87 -4.18 -16.82
CA THR A 218 12.65 -3.45 -17.85
C THR A 218 12.99 -2.03 -17.39
N LEU A 219 12.02 -1.31 -16.82
CA LEU A 219 12.20 0.06 -16.32
C LEU A 219 13.13 0.11 -15.12
N TYR A 220 13.03 -0.85 -14.22
CA TYR A 220 13.97 -0.96 -13.10
C TYR A 220 15.40 -1.15 -13.62
N HIS A 221 15.63 -2.08 -14.56
CA HIS A 221 16.97 -2.32 -15.11
C HIS A 221 17.55 -1.08 -15.81
N LYS A 222 16.75 -0.40 -16.65
CA LYS A 222 17.13 0.88 -17.27
C LYS A 222 17.45 1.95 -16.23
N ALA A 223 16.69 2.01 -15.14
CA ALA A 223 16.97 2.96 -14.07
C ALA A 223 18.31 2.67 -13.39
N GLN A 224 18.68 1.40 -13.19
CA GLN A 224 20.00 1.02 -12.68
C GLN A 224 21.11 1.49 -13.62
N GLU A 225 20.98 1.22 -14.91
CA GLU A 225 21.96 1.64 -15.94
C GLU A 225 22.17 3.15 -15.93
N VAL A 226 21.08 3.94 -15.92
CA VAL A 226 21.12 5.42 -15.86
C VAL A 226 21.87 5.91 -14.63
N LEU A 227 21.62 5.31 -13.47
CA LEU A 227 22.25 5.71 -12.21
C LEU A 227 23.73 5.32 -12.16
N GLU A 228 24.08 4.16 -12.70
CA GLU A 228 25.47 3.72 -12.84
C GLU A 228 26.26 4.59 -13.82
N GLU A 229 25.64 5.01 -14.92
CA GLU A 229 26.23 5.97 -15.86
C GLU A 229 26.48 7.33 -15.22
N ALA A 230 25.54 7.84 -14.42
CA ALA A 230 25.75 9.07 -13.66
C ALA A 230 26.91 8.92 -12.67
N ALA A 231 27.04 7.77 -12.00
CA ALA A 231 28.15 7.49 -11.11
C ALA A 231 29.50 7.53 -11.84
N ARG A 232 29.59 6.82 -12.98
CA ARG A 232 30.78 6.78 -13.84
C ARG A 232 31.13 8.18 -14.36
N PHE A 233 30.16 8.93 -14.84
CA PHE A 233 30.35 10.28 -15.37
C PHE A 233 30.94 11.24 -14.33
N HIS A 234 30.50 11.13 -13.08
CA HIS A 234 31.00 11.96 -11.98
C HIS A 234 32.21 11.37 -11.25
N GLY A 235 32.67 10.17 -11.60
CA GLY A 235 33.81 9.51 -10.94
C GLY A 235 33.54 9.15 -9.48
N VAL A 236 32.31 8.75 -9.14
CA VAL A 236 31.91 8.31 -7.80
C VAL A 236 31.48 6.83 -7.81
N GLY A 237 31.48 6.20 -6.64
CA GLY A 237 30.86 4.89 -6.45
C GLY A 237 29.34 4.97 -6.39
N VAL A 238 28.66 3.84 -6.56
CA VAL A 238 27.22 3.73 -6.48
C VAL A 238 26.80 2.40 -5.85
N SER A 239 25.77 2.43 -5.01
CA SER A 239 25.16 1.26 -4.38
C SER A 239 23.65 1.34 -4.54
N LEU A 240 23.05 0.21 -4.91
CA LEU A 240 21.61 0.06 -5.06
C LEU A 240 21.10 -1.01 -4.11
N GLU A 241 20.12 -0.66 -3.29
CA GLU A 241 19.50 -1.57 -2.33
C GLU A 241 18.01 -1.66 -2.62
N VAL A 242 17.51 -2.84 -3.00
CA VAL A 242 16.07 -3.06 -3.16
C VAL A 242 15.43 -3.16 -1.77
N LEU A 243 14.49 -2.25 -1.51
CA LEU A 243 13.77 -2.15 -0.23
C LEU A 243 12.42 -2.88 -0.29
N GLY A 244 11.84 -3.05 -1.48
CA GLY A 244 10.57 -3.76 -1.64
C GLY A 244 10.20 -3.99 -3.09
N ARG A 245 9.44 -5.07 -3.32
CA ARG A 245 8.84 -5.42 -4.60
C ARG A 245 7.40 -5.86 -4.38
N ARG A 246 6.47 -5.32 -5.16
CA ARG A 246 5.07 -5.72 -5.22
C ARG A 246 4.74 -6.14 -6.65
N PRO A 247 3.94 -7.21 -6.86
CA PRO A 247 3.65 -7.72 -8.20
C PRO A 247 2.79 -6.76 -9.01
N ALA A 248 2.91 -6.85 -10.32
CA ALA A 248 1.98 -6.24 -11.27
C ALA A 248 1.04 -7.29 -11.91
N GLY A 249 -0.13 -6.87 -12.39
CA GLY A 249 -1.07 -7.73 -13.12
C GLY A 249 -2.29 -8.17 -12.32
N SER A 250 -3.02 -9.18 -12.81
CA SER A 250 -4.31 -9.61 -12.22
C SER A 250 -4.43 -11.12 -12.09
N THR A 251 -5.07 -11.55 -11.00
CA THR A 251 -5.58 -12.92 -10.82
C THR A 251 -7.11 -12.94 -10.61
N ALA A 252 -7.78 -11.80 -10.79
CA ALA A 252 -9.23 -11.69 -10.60
C ALA A 252 -9.95 -12.58 -11.61
N THR A 253 -10.76 -13.51 -11.12
CA THR A 253 -11.53 -14.43 -11.97
C THR A 253 -12.85 -13.78 -12.40
N PRO A 254 -13.47 -14.23 -13.50
CA PRO A 254 -14.81 -13.77 -13.89
C PRO A 254 -15.84 -13.90 -12.77
N ARG A 255 -15.73 -14.95 -11.93
CA ARG A 255 -16.59 -15.15 -10.75
C ARG A 255 -16.40 -14.05 -9.71
N LEU A 256 -15.17 -13.62 -9.43
CA LEU A 256 -14.90 -12.53 -8.49
C LEU A 256 -15.44 -11.19 -9.00
N LEU A 257 -15.21 -10.90 -10.29
CA LEU A 257 -15.71 -9.67 -10.92
C LEU A 257 -17.24 -9.62 -10.91
N GLN A 258 -17.90 -10.73 -11.26
CA GLN A 258 -19.36 -10.83 -11.21
C GLN A 258 -19.91 -10.71 -9.77
N ALA A 259 -19.22 -11.28 -8.78
CA ALA A 259 -19.60 -11.10 -7.38
C ALA A 259 -19.54 -9.62 -6.95
N ALA A 260 -18.55 -8.87 -7.41
CA ALA A 260 -18.46 -7.43 -7.17
C ALA A 260 -19.61 -6.65 -7.84
N GLU A 261 -19.98 -7.01 -9.08
CA GLU A 261 -21.13 -6.43 -9.77
C GLU A 261 -22.45 -6.66 -9.00
N VAL A 262 -22.70 -7.89 -8.57
CA VAL A 262 -23.90 -8.26 -7.79
C VAL A 262 -23.93 -7.55 -6.45
N ALA A 263 -22.77 -7.42 -5.79
CA ALA A 263 -22.63 -6.77 -4.50
C ALA A 263 -22.93 -5.28 -4.57
N LEU A 264 -22.30 -4.55 -5.50
CA LEU A 264 -22.48 -3.10 -5.64
C LEU A 264 -23.87 -2.72 -6.15
N ALA A 265 -24.52 -3.60 -6.93
CA ALA A 265 -25.91 -3.41 -7.32
C ALA A 265 -26.88 -3.33 -6.12
N LYS A 266 -26.52 -3.88 -4.95
CA LYS A 266 -27.33 -3.76 -3.72
C LYS A 266 -27.48 -2.33 -3.23
N ILE A 267 -26.47 -1.50 -3.47
CA ILE A 267 -26.48 -0.09 -3.12
C ILE A 267 -26.76 0.81 -4.33
N GLY A 268 -27.23 0.24 -5.44
CA GLY A 268 -27.57 0.96 -6.67
C GLY A 268 -26.35 1.40 -7.49
N GLU A 269 -25.17 0.85 -7.23
CA GLU A 269 -23.91 1.24 -7.87
C GLU A 269 -23.40 0.17 -8.86
N ARG A 270 -22.45 0.56 -9.71
CA ARG A 270 -21.69 -0.35 -10.58
C ARG A 270 -20.21 -0.30 -10.22
N PRO A 271 -19.47 -1.42 -10.32
CA PRO A 271 -18.03 -1.44 -10.03
C PRO A 271 -17.26 -0.49 -10.93
N GLN A 272 -16.35 0.24 -10.32
CA GLN A 272 -15.29 0.99 -11.02
C GLN A 272 -13.99 0.20 -10.89
N PHE A 273 -13.71 -0.63 -11.90
CA PHE A 273 -12.50 -1.45 -11.97
C PHE A 273 -11.28 -0.59 -12.28
N GLN A 274 -10.26 -0.68 -11.44
CA GLN A 274 -9.07 0.16 -11.50
C GLN A 274 -7.83 -0.59 -11.00
N PRO A 275 -6.62 -0.17 -11.41
CA PRO A 275 -5.41 -0.69 -10.82
C PRO A 275 -5.17 -0.08 -9.44
N GLY A 276 -4.52 -0.82 -8.55
CA GLY A 276 -4.19 -0.35 -7.21
C GLY A 276 -3.17 -1.26 -6.54
N SER A 277 -2.55 -0.79 -5.47
CA SER A 277 -1.64 -1.61 -4.66
C SER A 277 -2.26 -1.74 -3.28
N THR A 278 -2.67 -2.95 -2.93
CA THR A 278 -3.32 -3.29 -1.66
C THR A 278 -2.79 -4.64 -1.18
N ASP A 279 -3.27 -5.12 -0.04
CA ASP A 279 -2.97 -6.47 0.46
C ASP A 279 -3.37 -7.61 -0.49
N ALA A 280 -4.31 -7.38 -1.41
CA ALA A 280 -4.68 -8.36 -2.44
C ALA A 280 -3.47 -8.73 -3.32
N SER A 281 -2.50 -7.82 -3.47
CA SER A 281 -1.26 -8.06 -4.20
C SER A 281 -0.45 -9.22 -3.63
N ALA A 282 -0.51 -9.51 -2.33
CA ALA A 282 0.18 -10.66 -1.73
C ALA A 282 -0.35 -12.01 -2.25
N ALA A 283 -1.62 -12.06 -2.63
CA ALA A 283 -2.25 -13.22 -3.24
C ALA A 283 -1.97 -13.31 -4.75
N ILE A 284 -2.01 -12.16 -5.44
CA ILE A 284 -1.66 -12.04 -6.87
C ILE A 284 -0.24 -12.57 -7.12
N GLU A 285 0.72 -12.24 -6.25
CA GLU A 285 2.10 -12.74 -6.30
C GLU A 285 2.18 -14.28 -6.36
N ARG A 286 1.21 -14.98 -5.78
CA ARG A 286 1.15 -16.44 -5.70
C ARG A 286 0.18 -17.08 -6.70
N GLY A 287 -0.41 -16.28 -7.60
CA GLY A 287 -1.42 -16.76 -8.56
C GLY A 287 -2.77 -17.08 -7.92
N ILE A 288 -3.03 -16.66 -6.68
CA ILE A 288 -4.29 -16.89 -5.98
C ILE A 288 -5.32 -15.84 -6.45
N PRO A 289 -6.56 -16.25 -6.80
CA PRO A 289 -7.63 -15.33 -7.16
C PRO A 289 -7.84 -14.21 -6.13
N ALA A 290 -7.71 -12.96 -6.56
CA ALA A 290 -7.79 -11.83 -5.64
C ALA A 290 -8.30 -10.52 -6.28
N LEU A 291 -8.88 -9.66 -5.44
CA LEU A 291 -9.20 -8.25 -5.74
C LEU A 291 -9.25 -7.44 -4.44
N ALA A 292 -9.32 -6.11 -4.55
CA ALA A 292 -9.75 -5.25 -3.43
C ALA A 292 -11.14 -4.66 -3.69
N LEU A 293 -11.95 -4.56 -2.64
CA LEU A 293 -13.29 -4.00 -2.68
C LEU A 293 -13.37 -2.81 -1.73
N GLY A 294 -13.71 -1.65 -2.28
CA GLY A 294 -13.93 -0.45 -1.48
C GLY A 294 -15.19 -0.58 -0.62
N VAL A 295 -15.16 -0.01 0.58
CA VAL A 295 -16.24 -0.18 1.58
C VAL A 295 -16.68 1.11 2.28
N TYR A 296 -16.21 2.27 1.81
CA TYR A 296 -16.63 3.56 2.34
C TYR A 296 -16.60 4.64 1.26
N ARG A 297 -17.33 5.72 1.45
CA ARG A 297 -17.27 6.93 0.64
C ARG A 297 -16.37 7.94 1.35
N GLY A 298 -15.36 8.44 0.66
CA GLY A 298 -14.36 9.31 1.24
C GLY A 298 -13.47 9.95 0.19
N GLY A 299 -12.37 10.55 0.64
CA GLY A 299 -11.36 11.08 -0.25
C GLY A 299 -10.16 11.65 0.50
N GLY A 300 -9.10 11.90 -0.25
CA GLY A 300 -7.88 12.51 0.29
C GLY A 300 -7.02 11.58 1.13
N ALA A 301 -7.07 10.26 0.89
CA ALA A 301 -6.13 9.31 1.49
C ALA A 301 -4.68 9.82 1.42
N HIS A 302 -3.91 9.52 2.47
CA HIS A 302 -2.52 9.94 2.64
C HIS A 302 -2.33 11.46 2.81
N THR A 303 -3.40 12.19 3.14
CA THR A 303 -3.33 13.63 3.43
C THR A 303 -3.88 13.94 4.83
N PRO A 304 -3.48 15.08 5.44
CA PRO A 304 -4.08 15.53 6.70
C PRO A 304 -5.60 15.81 6.62
N GLU A 305 -6.12 16.07 5.42
CA GLU A 305 -7.53 16.40 5.15
C GLU A 305 -8.32 15.21 4.61
N GLU A 306 -7.79 14.00 4.78
CA GLU A 306 -8.50 12.76 4.50
C GLU A 306 -9.85 12.73 5.22
N TRP A 307 -10.90 12.27 4.52
CA TRP A 307 -12.24 12.24 5.06
C TRP A 307 -13.04 11.01 4.66
N VAL A 308 -14.02 10.68 5.49
CA VAL A 308 -15.02 9.63 5.27
C VAL A 308 -16.43 10.16 5.57
N LEU A 309 -17.41 9.69 4.82
CA LEU A 309 -18.83 9.76 5.18
C LEU A 309 -19.15 8.54 6.05
N PRO A 310 -19.30 8.66 7.38
CA PRO A 310 -19.43 7.49 8.27
C PRO A 310 -20.62 6.60 7.90
N GLN A 311 -21.71 7.21 7.42
CA GLN A 311 -22.91 6.50 6.98
C GLN A 311 -22.67 5.50 5.86
N SER A 312 -21.65 5.70 5.05
CA SER A 312 -21.29 4.76 3.99
C SER A 312 -20.67 3.45 4.48
N LEU A 313 -20.22 3.35 5.74
CA LEU A 313 -19.66 2.10 6.27
C LEU A 313 -20.74 1.00 6.39
N TRP A 314 -22.01 1.39 6.61
CA TRP A 314 -23.12 0.43 6.56
C TRP A 314 -23.37 -0.07 5.13
N GLU A 315 -23.25 0.81 4.13
CA GLU A 315 -23.30 0.43 2.70
C GLU A 315 -22.16 -0.54 2.37
N GLY A 316 -20.93 -0.24 2.79
CA GLY A 316 -19.78 -1.12 2.59
C GLY A 316 -19.93 -2.48 3.25
N ARG A 317 -20.51 -2.53 4.45
CA ARG A 317 -20.85 -3.79 5.13
C ARG A 317 -21.86 -4.60 4.32
N GLU A 318 -22.90 -3.97 3.79
CA GLU A 318 -23.91 -4.62 2.95
C GLU A 318 -23.28 -5.17 1.66
N VAL A 319 -22.45 -4.36 1.00
CA VAL A 319 -21.71 -4.75 -0.20
C VAL A 319 -20.82 -5.97 0.08
N LEU A 320 -20.04 -5.97 1.17
CA LEU A 320 -19.15 -7.08 1.50
C LEU A 320 -19.91 -8.38 1.81
N LEU A 321 -21.04 -8.29 2.52
CA LEU A 321 -21.92 -9.44 2.76
C LEU A 321 -22.55 -9.98 1.48
N ALA A 322 -23.01 -9.08 0.60
CA ALA A 322 -23.57 -9.45 -0.69
C ALA A 322 -22.53 -10.10 -1.62
N PHE A 323 -21.29 -9.61 -1.56
CA PHE A 323 -20.15 -10.16 -2.29
C PHE A 323 -19.86 -11.61 -1.85
N LEU A 324 -19.74 -11.85 -0.54
CA LEU A 324 -19.53 -13.20 0.00
C LEU A 324 -20.66 -14.15 -0.39
N LYS A 325 -21.91 -13.70 -0.30
CA LYS A 325 -23.08 -14.47 -0.74
C LYS A 325 -23.04 -14.79 -2.23
N ALA A 326 -22.64 -13.84 -3.08
CA ALA A 326 -22.49 -14.06 -4.52
C ALA A 326 -21.35 -15.04 -4.84
N LEU A 327 -20.32 -15.12 -3.98
CA LEU A 327 -19.31 -16.16 -4.03
C LEU A 327 -19.79 -17.51 -3.48
N GLY A 328 -20.97 -17.61 -2.88
CA GLY A 328 -21.46 -18.84 -2.26
C GLY A 328 -20.71 -19.20 -0.99
N VAL A 329 -20.24 -18.19 -0.23
CA VAL A 329 -19.48 -18.36 1.01
C VAL A 329 -20.22 -17.67 2.17
N GLY A 330 -20.30 -18.37 3.30
CA GLY A 330 -21.17 -18.03 4.44
C GLY A 330 -22.52 -18.72 4.39
#